data_AF-A0A329QHM3-F1
#
_entry.id   AF-A0A329QHM3-F1
#
_cell.length_a   1.000
_cell.length_b   1.000
_cell.length_c   1.000
_cell.angle_alpha   90.00
_cell.angle_beta   90.00
_cell.angle_gamma   90.00
#
_symmetry.space_group_name_H-M   'P 1'
#
loop_
_entity.id
_entity.type
_entity.pdbx_description
1 polymer ?
#
loop_
_entity_poly.entity_id
_entity_poly.type
_entity_poly.pdbx_seq_one_letter_code
_entity_poly.pdbx_strand_id
1 'polypeptide(L)'
;MSSTTPPDVSASRNTAIRGAGKVVGFVDERITSSNWLKRNLRKIFPDHWSFLLGEIALFSLILIILSGVFLTFWFKPSMAHITYEGAYVPMRGIAMSEAYASTLELSFEVRGGLLMRQVHHWSTLVFIAAMSAHMLRVFFTGAFRKPRELNWLVGLTLLVLGVANGFTGYSLPDDLLSGTGLRIIEGGILAIPVVGTYLSYFIFGGEYPGEDIITRLYAIHILLVPGLIVALVTVHLMILWYQKHTQWPGSGKSEKNVVGYPFFPIYMTKAGGFMFIVFGFILLMSATVQINPVWLYGPYDPSQVTAGVQPDWYIGFLDGGLRLMPPWEISIFGYNIPLSVLIPAMILPGVILTLLAVYPWIEQKVTGDKREHHILDRPRNMPVRTSLGVAFIVFYIVLWIAGGNDFFATVLEIPVNWVSRFLQFSLILMPPIAFWITKRICLGLQRREREKVLHGRESGMIVVSPEGEFTERHEPLDPHEAYELVAHERPVVREPEPATDPNGVPNPNYKKSLRRARLSHFYFADVIDKPTRDELERVHHHHEEIAPSSNGETPQHGASDDQGGQHH
;
A
#
# COMPACT_ATOMS: atom_id res chain seq x y z
N MET A 1 24.24 -5.68 72.04
CA MET A 1 23.06 -6.48 71.64
C MET A 1 21.97 -5.53 71.20
N SER A 2 21.63 -5.54 69.91
CA SER A 2 20.32 -5.26 69.30
C SER A 2 20.57 -4.90 67.84
N SER A 3 20.42 -5.89 66.94
CA SER A 3 20.38 -5.68 65.50
C SER A 3 18.96 -5.96 65.03
N THR A 4 18.25 -4.91 64.65
CA THR A 4 16.94 -4.97 63.98
C THR A 4 17.13 -5.45 62.53
N THR A 5 16.63 -6.63 62.23
CA THR A 5 16.48 -7.14 60.85
C THR A 5 15.25 -6.47 60.22
N PRO A 6 15.33 -5.88 59.02
CA PRO A 6 14.14 -5.39 58.33
C PRO A 6 13.33 -6.56 57.73
N PRO A 7 11.99 -6.43 57.61
CA PRO A 7 11.14 -7.51 57.11
C PRO A 7 11.34 -7.73 55.60
N ASP A 8 11.28 -9.01 55.22
CA ASP A 8 11.42 -9.52 53.86
C ASP A 8 10.24 -9.09 52.97
N VAL A 9 10.49 -8.22 52.00
CA VAL A 9 9.50 -7.66 51.05
C VAL A 9 9.32 -8.55 49.81
N SER A 10 9.78 -9.81 49.80
CA SER A 10 9.73 -10.66 48.60
C SER A 10 8.44 -11.48 48.40
N ALA A 11 7.52 -11.52 49.37
CA ALA A 11 6.38 -12.45 49.33
C ALA A 11 5.15 -12.01 48.50
N SER A 12 5.03 -10.73 48.14
CA SER A 12 3.78 -10.18 47.54
C SER A 12 3.69 -10.30 46.01
N ARG A 13 4.79 -10.55 45.30
CA ARG A 13 4.83 -10.50 43.82
C ARG A 13 4.32 -11.76 43.09
N ASN A 14 3.88 -12.80 43.80
CA ASN A 14 3.95 -14.17 43.29
C ASN A 14 2.67 -15.02 43.29
N THR A 15 1.47 -14.45 43.43
CA THR A 15 0.22 -15.24 43.23
C THR A 15 -0.20 -15.27 41.77
N ALA A 16 -0.21 -14.12 41.09
CA ALA A 16 -0.51 -14.04 39.66
C ALA A 16 0.53 -14.79 38.79
N ILE A 17 1.82 -14.66 39.12
CA ILE A 17 2.91 -15.35 38.43
C ILE A 17 2.85 -16.87 38.67
N ARG A 18 2.55 -17.32 39.90
CA ARG A 18 2.34 -18.76 40.19
C ARG A 18 1.08 -19.30 39.52
N GLY A 19 0.01 -18.52 39.45
CA GLY A 19 -1.22 -18.88 38.74
C GLY A 19 -0.98 -19.05 37.25
N ALA A 20 -0.31 -18.09 36.61
CA ALA A 20 0.10 -18.17 35.21
C ALA A 20 1.05 -19.37 34.97
N GLY A 21 2.01 -19.61 35.88
CA GLY A 21 2.91 -20.77 35.81
C GLY A 21 2.19 -22.12 35.85
N LYS A 22 1.15 -22.26 36.68
CA LYS A 22 0.32 -23.48 36.73
C LYS A 22 -0.50 -23.70 35.46
N VAL A 23 -1.05 -22.62 34.89
CA VAL A 23 -1.80 -22.69 33.61
C VAL A 23 -0.87 -23.05 32.46
N VAL A 24 0.32 -22.44 32.39
CA VAL A 24 1.32 -22.78 31.37
C VAL A 24 1.78 -24.23 31.49
N GLY A 25 2.03 -24.72 32.71
CA GLY A 25 2.35 -26.13 32.96
C GLY A 25 1.24 -27.08 32.53
N PHE A 26 -0.01 -26.78 32.88
CA PHE A 26 -1.19 -27.58 32.50
C PHE A 26 -1.38 -27.69 30.97
N VAL A 27 -1.10 -26.61 30.24
CA VAL A 27 -1.17 -26.58 28.77
C VAL A 27 0.00 -27.33 28.13
N ASP A 28 1.21 -27.18 28.70
CA ASP A 28 2.41 -27.83 28.17
C ASP A 28 2.36 -29.35 28.33
N GLU A 29 1.84 -29.85 29.46
CA GLU A 29 1.64 -31.29 29.70
C GLU A 29 0.67 -31.95 28.69
N ARG A 30 -0.24 -31.18 28.08
CA ARG A 30 -1.27 -31.71 27.16
C ARG A 30 -0.94 -31.51 25.68
N ILE A 31 -0.31 -30.39 25.33
CA ILE A 31 -0.14 -29.97 23.94
C ILE A 31 1.35 -29.97 23.53
N THR A 32 2.28 -30.23 24.46
CA THR A 32 3.75 -30.21 24.24
C THR A 32 4.17 -29.02 23.38
N SER A 33 3.62 -27.85 23.70
CA SER A 33 3.65 -26.67 22.84
C SER A 33 4.69 -25.65 23.27
N SER A 34 5.35 -25.83 24.42
CA SER A 34 6.28 -24.84 24.98
C SER A 34 7.43 -24.48 24.06
N ASN A 35 8.03 -25.45 23.36
CA ASN A 35 9.13 -25.17 22.42
C ASN A 35 8.66 -24.39 21.19
N TRP A 36 7.50 -24.75 20.63
CA TRP A 36 6.90 -24.03 19.51
C TRP A 36 6.48 -22.62 19.91
N LEU A 37 5.83 -22.47 21.07
CA LEU A 37 5.37 -21.21 21.63
C LEU A 37 6.56 -20.28 21.94
N LYS A 38 7.59 -20.78 22.62
CA LYS A 38 8.81 -20.03 22.93
C LYS A 38 9.52 -19.53 21.67
N ARG A 39 9.57 -20.36 20.61
CA ARG A 39 10.14 -19.96 19.30
C ARG A 39 9.33 -18.84 18.65
N ASN A 40 8.00 -18.89 18.72
CA ASN A 40 7.11 -17.87 18.16
C ASN A 40 7.15 -16.55 18.95
N LEU A 41 7.17 -16.62 20.28
CA LEU A 41 7.27 -15.44 21.15
C LEU A 41 8.60 -14.69 21.00
N ARG A 42 9.68 -15.40 20.68
CA ARG A 42 11.01 -14.83 20.44
C ARG A 42 11.26 -14.41 19.00
N LYS A 43 10.30 -14.57 18.10
CA LYS A 43 10.47 -14.18 16.70
C LYS A 43 10.74 -12.68 16.60
N ILE A 44 11.71 -12.29 15.79
CA ILE A 44 12.13 -10.90 15.66
C ILE A 44 11.40 -10.24 14.49
N PHE A 45 10.87 -9.04 14.72
CA PHE A 45 10.27 -8.18 13.71
C PHE A 45 11.11 -6.90 13.54
N PRO A 46 11.51 -6.57 12.30
CA PRO A 46 12.17 -5.31 12.00
C PRO A 46 11.31 -4.11 12.38
N ASP A 47 11.94 -3.04 12.86
CA ASP A 47 11.25 -1.77 13.12
C ASP A 47 11.49 -0.79 11.98
N HIS A 48 10.41 -0.43 11.29
CA HIS A 48 10.36 0.66 10.32
C HIS A 48 8.90 1.07 10.09
N TRP A 49 8.61 2.37 10.01
CA TRP A 49 7.23 2.87 9.89
C TRP A 49 6.47 2.28 8.69
N SER A 50 7.15 2.07 7.56
CA SER A 50 6.52 1.51 6.35
C SER A 50 6.07 0.05 6.48
N PHE A 51 6.45 -0.63 7.56
CA PHE A 51 6.00 -1.99 7.86
C PHE A 51 4.61 -1.99 8.50
N LEU A 52 4.23 -0.89 9.14
CA LEU A 52 2.93 -0.69 9.77
C LEU A 52 1.78 -0.54 8.75
N LEU A 53 2.07 -0.22 7.48
CA LEU A 53 1.02 -0.08 6.44
C LEU A 53 0.18 -1.35 6.27
N GLY A 54 0.79 -2.53 6.38
CA GLY A 54 0.06 -3.80 6.34
C GLY A 54 -0.76 -4.04 7.60
N GLU A 55 -0.32 -3.53 8.74
CA GLU A 55 -1.04 -3.61 10.02
C GLU A 55 -2.29 -2.72 10.01
N ILE A 56 -2.24 -1.53 9.40
CA ILE A 56 -3.43 -0.68 9.22
C ILE A 56 -4.52 -1.44 8.46
N ALA A 57 -4.16 -2.15 7.39
CA ALA A 57 -5.12 -2.98 6.64
C ALA A 57 -5.69 -4.12 7.52
N LEU A 58 -4.84 -4.83 8.26
CA LEU A 58 -5.28 -5.90 9.16
C LEU A 58 -6.23 -5.38 10.26
N PHE A 59 -5.89 -4.26 10.90
CA PHE A 59 -6.72 -3.69 11.95
C PHE A 59 -8.03 -3.14 11.39
N SER A 60 -7.99 -2.46 10.24
CA SER A 60 -9.22 -2.00 9.57
C SER A 60 -10.12 -3.19 9.20
N LEU A 61 -9.57 -4.32 8.73
CA LEU A 61 -10.33 -5.54 8.49
C LEU A 61 -11.03 -6.07 9.74
N ILE A 62 -10.36 -6.08 10.90
CA ILE A 62 -10.98 -6.46 12.17
C ILE A 62 -12.17 -5.54 12.48
N LEU A 63 -12.00 -4.23 12.32
CA LEU A 63 -13.05 -3.26 12.58
C LEU A 63 -14.23 -3.37 11.61
N ILE A 64 -13.97 -3.64 10.32
CA ILE A 64 -15.00 -3.95 9.31
C ILE A 64 -15.80 -5.18 9.73
N ILE A 65 -15.14 -6.27 10.15
CA ILE A 65 -15.84 -7.49 10.58
C ILE A 65 -16.71 -7.21 11.81
N LEU A 66 -16.17 -6.55 12.83
CA LEU A 66 -16.91 -6.23 14.06
C LEU A 66 -18.13 -5.35 13.79
N SER A 67 -17.95 -4.29 12.99
CA SER A 67 -19.05 -3.39 12.61
C SER A 67 -20.04 -4.06 11.66
N GLY A 68 -19.58 -4.92 10.75
CA GLY A 68 -20.43 -5.67 9.83
C GLY A 68 -21.34 -6.64 10.56
N VAL A 69 -20.78 -7.43 11.49
CA VAL A 69 -21.57 -8.33 12.36
C VAL A 69 -22.65 -7.55 13.10
N PHE A 70 -22.34 -6.36 13.63
CA PHE A 70 -23.35 -5.49 14.22
C PHE A 70 -24.47 -5.17 13.21
N LEU A 71 -24.14 -4.67 12.01
CA LEU A 71 -25.14 -4.28 11.01
C LEU A 71 -26.05 -5.44 10.56
N THR A 72 -25.54 -6.68 10.54
CA THR A 72 -26.34 -7.86 10.15
C THR A 72 -27.53 -8.14 11.06
N PHE A 73 -27.56 -7.64 12.29
CA PHE A 73 -28.69 -7.85 13.19
C PHE A 73 -29.94 -7.04 12.80
N TRP A 74 -29.79 -5.97 12.01
CA TRP A 74 -30.89 -5.07 11.65
C TRP A 74 -31.11 -4.93 10.15
N PHE A 75 -30.10 -5.18 9.32
CA PHE A 75 -30.24 -5.07 7.87
C PHE A 75 -31.08 -6.22 7.30
N LYS A 76 -32.05 -5.90 6.42
CA LYS A 76 -32.94 -6.87 5.77
C LYS A 76 -32.68 -6.92 4.26
N PRO A 77 -32.05 -7.98 3.73
CA PRO A 77 -31.63 -8.05 2.32
C PRO A 77 -32.80 -8.46 1.40
N SER A 78 -33.76 -7.57 1.17
CA SER A 78 -34.99 -7.88 0.41
C SER A 78 -35.38 -6.73 -0.53
N MET A 79 -35.70 -7.08 -1.79
CA MET A 79 -36.23 -6.16 -2.80
C MET A 79 -37.76 -6.00 -2.72
N ALA A 80 -38.41 -6.63 -1.72
CA ALA A 80 -39.84 -6.47 -1.51
C ALA A 80 -40.20 -4.98 -1.35
N HIS A 81 -41.14 -4.51 -2.16
CA HIS A 81 -41.57 -3.13 -2.15
C HIS A 81 -42.46 -2.85 -0.95
N ILE A 82 -42.06 -1.89 -0.12
CA ILE A 82 -42.81 -1.44 1.05
C ILE A 82 -42.90 0.08 1.08
N THR A 83 -43.94 0.60 1.73
CA THR A 83 -44.07 2.03 2.01
C THR A 83 -43.37 2.36 3.31
N TYR A 84 -42.46 3.35 3.29
CA TYR A 84 -41.74 3.75 4.49
C TYR A 84 -42.62 4.57 5.44
N GLU A 85 -42.72 4.12 6.69
CA GLU A 85 -43.49 4.78 7.75
C GLU A 85 -42.63 5.15 8.97
N GLY A 86 -41.30 5.12 8.81
CA GLY A 86 -40.36 5.31 9.91
C GLY A 86 -40.14 6.76 10.37
N ALA A 87 -39.05 6.95 11.11
CA ALA A 87 -38.73 8.21 11.78
C ALA A 87 -38.32 9.36 10.83
N TYR A 88 -37.74 9.07 9.67
CA TYR A 88 -37.24 10.10 8.76
C TYR A 88 -38.37 10.70 7.91
N VAL A 89 -38.93 11.83 8.38
CA VAL A 89 -40.11 12.49 7.82
C VAL A 89 -40.09 12.68 6.30
N PRO A 90 -38.99 13.13 5.65
CA PRO A 90 -38.99 13.36 4.21
C PRO A 90 -39.23 12.10 3.35
N MET A 91 -39.02 10.91 3.90
CA MET A 91 -39.22 9.65 3.18
C MET A 91 -40.55 8.97 3.49
N ARG A 92 -41.38 9.53 4.39
CA ARG A 92 -42.64 8.88 4.79
C ARG A 92 -43.64 8.82 3.63
N GLY A 93 -44.27 7.67 3.45
CA GLY A 93 -45.22 7.44 2.36
C GLY A 93 -44.58 7.12 1.01
N ILE A 94 -43.24 7.05 0.92
CA ILE A 94 -42.51 6.69 -0.30
C ILE A 94 -42.34 5.17 -0.37
N ALA A 95 -42.62 4.59 -1.54
CA ALA A 95 -42.36 3.18 -1.82
C ALA A 95 -40.85 2.95 -2.05
N MET A 96 -40.30 1.90 -1.44
CA MET A 96 -38.89 1.55 -1.51
C MET A 96 -38.68 0.04 -1.26
N SER A 97 -37.50 -0.48 -1.54
CA SER A 97 -37.12 -1.82 -1.13
C SER A 97 -37.03 -1.94 0.40
N GLU A 98 -37.31 -3.13 0.94
CA GLU A 98 -37.11 -3.42 2.37
C GLU A 98 -35.62 -3.27 2.78
N ALA A 99 -34.69 -3.50 1.86
CA ALA A 99 -33.27 -3.22 2.05
C ALA A 99 -32.99 -1.73 2.33
N TYR A 100 -33.54 -0.83 1.52
CA TYR A 100 -33.39 0.61 1.73
C TYR A 100 -34.11 1.07 3.02
N ALA A 101 -35.33 0.58 3.27
CA ALA A 101 -36.07 0.91 4.48
C ALA A 101 -35.35 0.47 5.77
N SER A 102 -34.84 -0.76 5.83
CA SER A 102 -34.05 -1.23 6.98
C SER A 102 -32.72 -0.48 7.14
N THR A 103 -32.16 0.05 6.05
CA THR A 103 -31.00 0.95 6.10
C THR A 103 -31.35 2.30 6.74
N LEU A 104 -32.54 2.84 6.46
CA LEU A 104 -33.04 4.05 7.14
C LEU A 104 -33.31 3.79 8.63
N GLU A 105 -33.92 2.67 8.98
CA GLU A 105 -34.14 2.24 10.38
C GLU A 105 -32.80 2.15 11.13
N LEU A 106 -31.80 1.48 10.55
CA LEU A 106 -30.43 1.44 11.08
C LEU A 106 -29.83 2.83 11.30
N SER A 107 -30.16 3.79 10.45
CA SER A 107 -29.59 5.14 10.51
C SER A 107 -30.26 6.02 11.55
N PHE A 108 -31.57 5.87 11.77
CA PHE A 108 -32.34 6.82 12.58
C PHE A 108 -32.97 6.23 13.84
N GLU A 109 -33.19 4.91 13.89
CA GLU A 109 -34.00 4.27 14.94
C GLU A 109 -33.15 3.34 15.83
N VAL A 110 -32.05 2.80 15.31
CA VAL A 110 -31.10 2.00 16.10
C VAL A 110 -30.12 2.93 16.84
N ARG A 111 -30.06 2.81 18.17
CA ARG A 111 -29.13 3.60 18.99
C ARG A 111 -27.67 3.32 18.60
N GLY A 112 -26.99 4.33 18.06
CA GLY A 112 -25.62 4.21 17.55
C GLY A 112 -25.52 3.53 16.18
N GLY A 113 -26.65 3.20 15.54
CA GLY A 113 -26.68 2.51 14.25
C GLY A 113 -26.04 3.32 13.11
N LEU A 114 -26.32 4.62 13.02
CA LEU A 114 -25.64 5.50 12.06
C LEU A 114 -24.13 5.54 12.27
N LEU A 115 -23.67 5.66 13.52
CA LEU A 115 -22.24 5.64 13.82
C LEU A 115 -21.62 4.32 13.37
N MET A 116 -22.26 3.18 13.65
CA MET A 116 -21.76 1.87 13.23
C MET A 116 -21.74 1.69 11.71
N ARG A 117 -22.75 2.22 10.99
CA ARG A 117 -22.73 2.29 9.51
C ARG A 117 -21.56 3.11 8.98
N GLN A 118 -21.32 4.28 9.57
CA GLN A 118 -20.19 5.13 9.18
C GLN A 118 -18.84 4.50 9.52
N VAL A 119 -18.71 3.85 10.68
CA VAL A 119 -17.52 3.05 11.05
C VAL A 119 -17.28 1.96 10.03
N HIS A 120 -18.31 1.22 9.64
CA HIS A 120 -18.17 0.15 8.65
C HIS A 120 -17.66 0.68 7.30
N HIS A 121 -18.24 1.79 6.83
CA HIS A 121 -17.88 2.40 5.55
C HIS A 121 -16.48 3.03 5.60
N TRP A 122 -16.16 3.84 6.61
CA TRP A 122 -14.83 4.43 6.76
C TRP A 122 -13.74 3.38 6.98
N SER A 123 -14.02 2.33 7.75
CA SER A 123 -13.09 1.21 7.91
C SER A 123 -12.80 0.55 6.55
N THR A 124 -13.81 0.41 5.69
CA THR A 124 -13.66 -0.12 4.32
C THR A 124 -12.76 0.77 3.46
N LEU A 125 -12.98 2.09 3.50
CA LEU A 125 -12.15 3.05 2.77
C LEU A 125 -10.69 3.02 3.24
N VAL A 126 -10.46 3.03 4.56
CA VAL A 126 -9.11 2.96 5.15
C VAL A 126 -8.46 1.61 4.88
N PHE A 127 -9.21 0.51 4.92
CA PHE A 127 -8.73 -0.82 4.59
C PHE A 127 -8.18 -0.89 3.17
N ILE A 128 -8.97 -0.49 2.17
CA ILE A 128 -8.53 -0.54 0.77
C ILE A 128 -7.37 0.44 0.54
N ALA A 129 -7.41 1.64 1.14
CA ALA A 129 -6.33 2.62 1.02
C ALA A 129 -5.01 2.09 1.61
N ALA A 130 -5.07 1.45 2.78
CA ALA A 130 -3.93 0.82 3.42
C ALA A 130 -3.39 -0.35 2.59
N MET A 131 -4.25 -1.16 1.99
CA MET A 131 -3.82 -2.24 1.08
C MET A 131 -3.12 -1.69 -0.16
N SER A 132 -3.67 -0.65 -0.79
CA SER A 132 -3.04 0.03 -1.93
C SER A 132 -1.68 0.62 -1.54
N ALA A 133 -1.58 1.34 -0.42
CA ALA A 133 -0.32 1.89 0.08
C ALA A 133 0.70 0.78 0.42
N HIS A 134 0.23 -0.32 1.02
CA HIS A 134 1.06 -1.49 1.33
C HIS A 134 1.59 -2.15 0.06
N MET A 135 0.75 -2.32 -0.97
CA MET A 135 1.18 -2.81 -2.28
C MET A 135 2.24 -1.93 -2.92
N LEU A 136 2.03 -0.61 -2.91
CA LEU A 136 3.01 0.35 -3.42
C LEU A 136 4.33 0.24 -2.66
N ARG A 137 4.30 0.12 -1.33
CA ARG A 137 5.49 -0.15 -0.52
C ARG A 137 6.20 -1.41 -1.02
N VAL A 138 5.48 -2.52 -1.14
CA VAL A 138 6.06 -3.82 -1.57
C VAL A 138 6.66 -3.72 -2.97
N PHE A 139 6.00 -3.01 -3.89
CA PHE A 139 6.47 -2.78 -5.24
C PHE A 139 7.74 -1.93 -5.26
N PHE A 140 7.72 -0.75 -4.65
CA PHE A 140 8.87 0.17 -4.70
C PHE A 140 10.09 -0.39 -3.98
N THR A 141 9.91 -1.11 -2.88
CA THR A 141 11.02 -1.69 -2.11
C THR A 141 11.49 -3.05 -2.64
N GLY A 142 10.87 -3.60 -3.68
CA GLY A 142 11.24 -4.91 -4.23
C GLY A 142 10.97 -6.07 -3.27
N ALA A 143 10.00 -5.93 -2.36
CA ALA A 143 9.69 -6.94 -1.33
C ALA A 143 8.92 -8.15 -1.89
N PHE A 144 8.49 -8.09 -3.15
CA PHE A 144 7.87 -9.21 -3.88
C PHE A 144 8.90 -10.19 -4.47
N ARG A 145 10.18 -9.82 -4.52
CA ARG A 145 11.24 -10.68 -5.06
C ARG A 145 11.35 -11.98 -4.25
N LYS A 146 12.02 -12.98 -4.83
CA LYS A 146 12.23 -14.29 -4.21
C LYS A 146 12.64 -14.16 -2.74
N PRO A 147 11.99 -14.88 -1.79
CA PRO A 147 11.00 -15.97 -1.97
C PRO A 147 9.52 -15.57 -1.88
N ARG A 148 9.18 -14.28 -2.10
CA ARG A 148 7.85 -13.71 -1.78
C ARG A 148 6.93 -13.50 -2.98
N GLU A 149 7.23 -14.10 -4.14
CA GLU A 149 6.40 -13.95 -5.35
C GLU A 149 4.98 -14.50 -5.15
N LEU A 150 4.83 -15.61 -4.42
CA LEU A 150 3.52 -16.15 -4.07
C LEU A 150 2.77 -15.24 -3.08
N ASN A 151 3.49 -14.63 -2.14
CA ASN A 151 2.87 -13.71 -1.18
C ASN A 151 2.35 -12.43 -1.87
N TRP A 152 3.04 -12.00 -2.93
CA TRP A 152 2.58 -10.93 -3.82
C TRP A 152 1.26 -11.29 -4.53
N LEU A 153 1.16 -12.49 -5.11
CA LEU A 153 -0.09 -12.95 -5.73
C LEU A 153 -1.24 -13.04 -4.72
N VAL A 154 -0.99 -13.60 -3.53
CA VAL A 154 -1.99 -13.64 -2.45
C VAL A 154 -2.42 -12.22 -2.07
N GLY A 155 -1.48 -11.28 -1.92
CA GLY A 155 -1.76 -9.88 -1.65
C GLY A 155 -2.58 -9.19 -2.75
N LEU A 156 -2.30 -9.50 -4.02
CA LEU A 156 -3.05 -8.98 -5.17
C LEU A 156 -4.48 -9.52 -5.20
N THR A 157 -4.64 -10.82 -4.97
CA THR A 157 -5.98 -11.43 -4.85
C THR A 157 -6.74 -10.81 -3.68
N LEU A 158 -6.09 -10.58 -2.54
CA LEU A 158 -6.71 -9.89 -1.40
C LEU A 158 -7.18 -8.48 -1.78
N LEU A 159 -6.38 -7.70 -2.52
CA LEU A 159 -6.79 -6.36 -2.96
C LEU A 159 -8.02 -6.42 -3.88
N VAL A 160 -8.03 -7.34 -4.84
CA VAL A 160 -9.17 -7.55 -5.76
C VAL A 160 -10.42 -7.94 -4.97
N LEU A 161 -10.30 -8.87 -4.02
CA LEU A 161 -11.41 -9.27 -3.15
C LEU A 161 -11.88 -8.13 -2.26
N GLY A 162 -10.98 -7.31 -1.72
CA GLY A 162 -11.31 -6.14 -0.91
C GLY A 162 -12.10 -5.10 -1.71
N VAL A 163 -11.66 -4.80 -2.94
CA VAL A 163 -12.36 -3.91 -3.89
C VAL A 163 -13.74 -4.48 -4.26
N ALA A 164 -13.81 -5.76 -4.61
CA ALA A 164 -15.07 -6.42 -4.94
C ALA A 164 -16.03 -6.43 -3.74
N ASN A 165 -15.54 -6.72 -2.52
CA ASN A 165 -16.37 -6.72 -1.33
C ASN A 165 -16.86 -5.31 -0.94
N GLY A 166 -16.02 -4.29 -1.13
CA GLY A 166 -16.42 -2.90 -0.94
C GLY A 166 -17.59 -2.54 -1.86
N PHE A 167 -17.49 -2.91 -3.15
CA PHE A 167 -18.55 -2.70 -4.12
C PHE A 167 -19.84 -3.45 -3.75
N THR A 168 -19.77 -4.73 -3.37
CA THR A 168 -20.97 -5.49 -3.00
C THR A 168 -21.65 -4.91 -1.75
N GLY A 169 -20.88 -4.40 -0.78
CA GLY A 169 -21.41 -3.78 0.43
C GLY A 169 -22.07 -2.43 0.20
N TYR A 170 -21.42 -1.58 -0.60
CA TYR A 170 -21.97 -0.30 -1.04
C TYR A 170 -23.28 -0.46 -1.82
N SER A 171 -23.47 -1.61 -2.47
CA SER A 171 -24.66 -1.93 -3.27
C SER A 171 -25.85 -2.44 -2.45
N LEU A 172 -25.65 -2.89 -1.20
CA LEU A 172 -26.72 -3.47 -0.38
C LEU A 172 -27.85 -2.50 0.00
N PRO A 173 -27.59 -1.22 0.32
CA PRO A 173 -28.64 -0.29 0.71
C PRO A 173 -29.72 -0.05 -0.32
N ASP A 174 -29.46 -0.30 -1.61
CA ASP A 174 -30.41 -0.03 -2.70
C ASP A 174 -30.89 1.45 -2.73
N ASP A 175 -29.96 2.36 -2.51
CA ASP A 175 -30.16 3.79 -2.72
C ASP A 175 -29.95 4.16 -4.20
N LEU A 176 -30.40 5.36 -4.60
CA LEU A 176 -30.35 5.78 -5.99
C LEU A 176 -28.94 5.73 -6.61
N LEU A 177 -27.92 6.07 -5.81
CA LEU A 177 -26.53 6.09 -6.24
C LEU A 177 -25.98 4.66 -6.45
N SER A 178 -26.25 3.76 -5.51
CA SER A 178 -25.79 2.37 -5.58
C SER A 178 -26.51 1.57 -6.66
N GLY A 179 -27.81 1.76 -6.85
CA GLY A 179 -28.56 1.14 -7.94
C GLY A 179 -28.04 1.60 -9.30
N THR A 180 -27.76 2.90 -9.48
CA THR A 180 -27.14 3.37 -10.74
C THR A 180 -25.75 2.76 -10.96
N GLY A 181 -24.96 2.58 -9.89
CA GLY A 181 -23.69 1.85 -9.93
C GLY A 181 -23.86 0.38 -10.39
N LEU A 182 -24.87 -0.33 -9.87
CA LEU A 182 -25.20 -1.69 -10.31
C LEU A 182 -25.63 -1.74 -11.78
N ARG A 183 -26.37 -0.74 -12.26
CA ARG A 183 -26.74 -0.62 -13.68
C ARG A 183 -25.53 -0.45 -14.59
N ILE A 184 -24.50 0.30 -14.16
CA ILE A 184 -23.24 0.41 -14.90
C ILE A 184 -22.52 -0.95 -14.98
N ILE A 185 -22.46 -1.70 -13.86
CA ILE A 185 -21.86 -3.03 -13.83
C ILE A 185 -22.61 -4.02 -14.72
N GLU A 186 -23.94 -3.99 -14.72
CA GLU A 186 -24.75 -4.78 -15.63
C GLU A 186 -24.43 -4.45 -17.09
N GLY A 187 -24.31 -3.17 -17.45
CA GLY A 187 -23.87 -2.75 -18.79
C GLY A 187 -22.51 -3.33 -19.17
N GLY A 188 -21.57 -3.37 -18.23
CA GLY A 188 -20.27 -4.04 -18.39
C GLY A 188 -20.39 -5.56 -18.62
N ILE A 189 -21.28 -6.24 -17.89
CA ILE A 189 -21.57 -7.66 -18.05
C ILE A 189 -22.19 -7.94 -19.42
N LEU A 190 -23.17 -7.15 -19.83
CA LEU A 190 -23.84 -7.27 -21.14
C LEU A 190 -22.88 -7.05 -22.31
N ALA A 191 -21.84 -6.24 -22.12
CA ALA A 191 -20.79 -6.03 -23.14
C ALA A 191 -19.92 -7.27 -23.39
N ILE A 192 -19.94 -8.29 -22.52
CA ILE A 192 -19.18 -9.53 -22.70
C ILE A 192 -19.79 -10.33 -23.87
N PRO A 193 -19.04 -10.56 -24.97
CA PRO A 193 -19.55 -11.34 -26.09
C PRO A 193 -19.91 -12.76 -25.67
N VAL A 194 -20.89 -13.36 -26.36
CA VAL A 194 -21.34 -14.76 -26.20
C VAL A 194 -22.11 -15.03 -24.91
N VAL A 195 -21.59 -14.64 -23.74
CA VAL A 195 -22.13 -15.04 -22.43
C VAL A 195 -22.73 -13.91 -21.60
N GLY A 196 -22.57 -12.64 -22.00
CA GLY A 196 -22.97 -11.48 -21.21
C GLY A 196 -24.45 -11.46 -20.81
N THR A 197 -25.36 -11.72 -21.75
CA THR A 197 -26.81 -11.77 -21.48
C THR A 197 -27.18 -12.87 -20.49
N TYR A 198 -26.63 -14.08 -20.66
CA TYR A 198 -26.87 -15.19 -19.74
C TYR A 198 -26.35 -14.87 -18.33
N LEU A 199 -25.18 -14.22 -18.24
CA LEU A 199 -24.60 -13.85 -16.97
C LEU A 199 -25.40 -12.76 -16.25
N SER A 200 -25.90 -11.76 -16.98
CA SER A 200 -26.79 -10.72 -16.42
C SER A 200 -28.06 -11.35 -15.85
N TYR A 201 -28.80 -12.12 -16.65
CA TYR A 201 -30.02 -12.81 -16.20
C TYR A 201 -29.75 -13.76 -15.03
N PHE A 202 -28.61 -14.46 -15.06
CA PHE A 202 -28.21 -15.28 -13.92
C PHE A 202 -28.05 -14.43 -12.68
N ILE A 203 -27.25 -13.35 -12.69
CA ILE A 203 -26.92 -12.54 -11.52
C ILE A 203 -28.13 -11.82 -10.93
N PHE A 204 -28.94 -11.16 -11.78
CA PHE A 204 -30.06 -10.32 -11.36
C PHE A 204 -31.37 -11.09 -11.16
N GLY A 205 -31.45 -12.34 -11.64
CA GLY A 205 -32.68 -13.14 -11.56
C GLY A 205 -33.75 -12.75 -12.58
N GLY A 206 -33.40 -11.96 -13.59
CA GLY A 206 -34.31 -11.44 -14.61
C GLY A 206 -33.71 -10.25 -15.36
N GLU A 207 -34.59 -9.45 -15.97
CA GLU A 207 -34.21 -8.13 -16.46
C GLU A 207 -33.94 -7.21 -15.25
N TYR A 208 -32.94 -6.35 -15.38
CA TYR A 208 -32.57 -5.40 -14.34
C TYR A 208 -33.73 -4.42 -14.04
N PRO A 209 -33.99 -4.04 -12.77
CA PRO A 209 -33.17 -4.27 -11.57
C PRO A 209 -33.16 -5.70 -11.01
N GLY A 210 -34.20 -6.49 -11.32
CA GLY A 210 -34.38 -7.83 -10.77
C GLY A 210 -34.67 -7.85 -9.26
N GLU A 211 -35.17 -8.98 -8.76
CA GLU A 211 -35.57 -9.13 -7.35
C GLU A 211 -34.51 -9.86 -6.51
N ASP A 212 -33.60 -10.58 -7.16
CA ASP A 212 -32.66 -11.48 -6.49
C ASP A 212 -31.33 -10.82 -6.09
N ILE A 213 -31.00 -9.69 -6.70
CA ILE A 213 -29.63 -9.13 -6.66
C ILE A 213 -29.19 -8.80 -5.24
N ILE A 214 -30.02 -8.11 -4.43
CA ILE A 214 -29.64 -7.72 -3.06
C ILE A 214 -29.47 -8.94 -2.17
N THR A 215 -30.35 -9.94 -2.27
CA THR A 215 -30.23 -11.20 -1.50
C THR A 215 -28.93 -11.93 -1.83
N ARG A 216 -28.54 -11.98 -3.11
CA ARG A 216 -27.30 -12.62 -3.57
C ARG A 216 -26.07 -11.83 -3.15
N LEU A 217 -26.08 -10.51 -3.32
CA LEU A 217 -25.01 -9.63 -2.88
C LEU A 217 -24.81 -9.72 -1.38
N TYR A 218 -25.88 -9.86 -0.59
CA TYR A 218 -25.80 -10.04 0.86
C TYR A 218 -25.02 -11.31 1.22
N ALA A 219 -25.37 -12.46 0.63
CA ALA A 219 -24.65 -13.72 0.85
C ALA A 219 -23.16 -13.64 0.42
N ILE A 220 -22.88 -12.97 -0.70
CA ILE A 220 -21.52 -12.75 -1.20
C ILE A 220 -20.73 -11.86 -0.23
N HIS A 221 -21.34 -10.75 0.20
CA HIS A 221 -20.70 -9.69 0.98
C HIS A 221 -20.42 -10.04 2.43
N ILE A 222 -21.26 -10.87 3.07
CA ILE A 222 -21.09 -11.21 4.49
C ILE A 222 -20.33 -12.52 4.70
N LEU A 223 -20.50 -13.49 3.79
CA LEU A 223 -20.02 -14.86 3.99
C LEU A 223 -18.91 -15.23 3.00
N LEU A 224 -19.22 -15.26 1.70
CA LEU A 224 -18.32 -15.87 0.71
C LEU A 224 -17.02 -15.08 0.57
N VAL A 225 -17.11 -13.78 0.33
CA VAL A 225 -15.93 -12.94 0.07
C VAL A 225 -15.17 -12.65 1.37
N PRO A 226 -15.80 -12.25 2.50
CA PRO A 226 -15.07 -12.10 3.76
C PRO A 226 -14.43 -13.40 4.25
N GLY A 227 -15.11 -14.54 4.12
CA GLY A 227 -14.54 -15.84 4.46
C GLY A 227 -13.27 -16.15 3.65
N LEU A 228 -13.29 -15.84 2.35
CA LEU A 228 -12.12 -15.97 1.49
C LEU A 228 -11.00 -14.97 1.86
N ILE A 229 -11.35 -13.72 2.19
CA ILE A 229 -10.39 -12.71 2.65
C ILE A 229 -9.72 -13.18 3.95
N VAL A 230 -10.46 -13.66 4.95
CA VAL A 230 -9.91 -14.16 6.22
C VAL A 230 -8.99 -15.36 5.99
N ALA A 231 -9.39 -16.30 5.12
CA ALA A 231 -8.57 -17.45 4.76
C ALA A 231 -7.24 -17.00 4.08
N LEU A 232 -7.32 -16.10 3.11
CA LEU A 232 -6.15 -15.61 2.39
C LEU A 232 -5.25 -14.71 3.24
N VAL A 233 -5.80 -13.88 4.14
CA VAL A 233 -5.02 -13.10 5.12
C VAL A 233 -4.26 -14.05 6.04
N THR A 234 -4.90 -15.14 6.48
CA THR A 234 -4.23 -16.18 7.28
C THR A 234 -3.05 -16.78 6.52
N VAL A 235 -3.26 -17.19 5.27
CA VAL A 235 -2.18 -17.69 4.39
C VAL A 235 -1.08 -16.64 4.21
N HIS A 236 -1.45 -15.38 3.94
CA HIS A 236 -0.54 -14.27 3.73
C HIS A 236 0.38 -14.03 4.95
N LEU A 237 -0.22 -14.00 6.15
CA LEU A 237 0.52 -13.84 7.40
C LEU A 237 1.34 -15.08 7.75
N MET A 238 0.86 -16.30 7.44
CA MET A 238 1.63 -17.54 7.64
C MET A 238 2.89 -17.59 6.78
N ILE A 239 2.80 -17.16 5.50
CA ILE A 239 3.97 -17.08 4.61
C ILE A 239 4.98 -16.08 5.18
N LEU A 240 4.53 -14.89 5.55
CA LEU A 240 5.38 -13.86 6.17
C LEU A 240 6.00 -14.36 7.47
N TRP A 241 5.23 -15.06 8.30
CA TRP A 241 5.73 -15.66 9.53
C TRP A 241 6.81 -16.69 9.20
N TYR A 242 6.57 -17.64 8.32
CA TYR A 242 7.54 -18.70 8.03
C TYR A 242 8.82 -18.17 7.35
N GLN A 243 8.67 -17.32 6.33
CA GLN A 243 9.78 -16.78 5.53
C GLN A 243 10.54 -15.62 6.20
N LYS A 244 10.08 -15.17 7.37
CA LYS A 244 10.52 -13.96 8.09
C LYS A 244 10.28 -12.66 7.30
N HIS A 245 10.11 -11.56 8.04
CA HIS A 245 9.89 -10.25 7.45
C HIS A 245 11.18 -9.71 6.79
N THR A 246 11.03 -8.94 5.71
CA THR A 246 12.14 -8.22 5.03
C THR A 246 12.65 -7.06 5.90
N GLN A 247 13.87 -6.58 5.66
CA GLN A 247 14.40 -5.41 6.36
C GLN A 247 15.12 -4.45 5.43
N TRP A 248 15.19 -3.18 5.81
CA TRP A 248 16.03 -2.21 5.12
C TRP A 248 17.52 -2.53 5.31
N PRO A 249 18.39 -2.22 4.34
CA PRO A 249 19.83 -2.32 4.53
C PRO A 249 20.28 -1.40 5.65
N GLY A 250 21.34 -1.81 6.35
CA GLY A 250 21.96 -1.03 7.42
C GLY A 250 22.95 -1.86 8.22
N SER A 251 23.62 -1.24 9.19
CA SER A 251 24.66 -1.92 9.96
C SER A 251 24.11 -3.15 10.69
N GLY A 252 24.86 -4.24 10.66
CA GLY A 252 24.46 -5.53 11.25
C GLY A 252 23.29 -6.24 10.55
N LYS A 253 22.78 -5.72 9.43
CA LYS A 253 21.69 -6.32 8.64
C LYS A 253 22.25 -7.00 7.40
N SER A 254 21.88 -8.26 7.21
CA SER A 254 22.31 -9.11 6.10
C SER A 254 21.13 -9.93 5.57
N GLU A 255 21.33 -10.62 4.46
CA GLU A 255 20.35 -11.54 3.89
C GLU A 255 20.00 -12.73 4.81
N LYS A 256 20.86 -13.03 5.79
CA LYS A 256 20.74 -14.23 6.64
C LYS A 256 20.16 -13.97 8.02
N ASN A 257 19.99 -12.71 8.42
CA ASN A 257 19.49 -12.33 9.74
C ASN A 257 18.36 -11.31 9.67
N VAL A 258 17.69 -11.11 10.81
CA VAL A 258 16.63 -10.12 10.97
C VAL A 258 16.91 -9.35 12.25
N VAL A 259 17.02 -8.03 12.15
CA VAL A 259 17.33 -7.14 13.28
C VAL A 259 16.08 -6.35 13.64
N GLY A 260 15.69 -6.36 14.92
CA GLY A 260 14.52 -5.65 15.42
C GLY A 260 14.09 -6.15 16.79
N TYR A 261 12.81 -6.00 17.12
CA TYR A 261 12.27 -6.34 18.44
C TYR A 261 11.68 -7.76 18.47
N PRO A 262 11.78 -8.48 19.60
CA PRO A 262 11.06 -9.74 19.77
C PRO A 262 9.54 -9.52 19.75
N PHE A 263 8.81 -10.51 19.24
CA PHE A 263 7.36 -10.50 19.10
C PHE A 263 6.69 -10.21 20.45
N PHE A 264 7.10 -10.93 21.50
CA PHE A 264 6.67 -10.67 22.87
C PHE A 264 7.86 -10.24 23.75
N PRO A 265 7.71 -9.22 24.61
CA PRO A 265 6.50 -8.41 24.83
C PRO A 265 6.41 -7.17 23.92
N ILE A 266 7.53 -6.72 23.34
CA ILE A 266 7.68 -5.37 22.79
C ILE A 266 6.79 -5.14 21.57
N TYR A 267 6.95 -5.98 20.53
CA TYR A 267 6.21 -5.78 19.28
C TYR A 267 4.70 -5.94 19.48
N MET A 268 4.26 -6.91 20.29
CA MET A 268 2.84 -7.11 20.60
C MET A 268 2.22 -5.89 21.30
N THR A 269 2.92 -5.28 22.28
CA THR A 269 2.43 -4.06 22.92
C THR A 269 2.39 -2.88 21.93
N LYS A 270 3.40 -2.72 21.09
CA LYS A 270 3.43 -1.67 20.05
C LYS A 270 2.30 -1.84 19.03
N ALA A 271 2.11 -3.06 18.52
CA ALA A 271 1.05 -3.39 17.57
C ALA A 271 -0.35 -3.22 18.19
N GLY A 272 -0.54 -3.65 19.45
CA GLY A 272 -1.79 -3.43 20.19
C GLY A 272 -2.11 -1.95 20.42
N GLY A 273 -1.11 -1.16 20.81
CA GLY A 273 -1.25 0.30 20.93
C GLY A 273 -1.59 0.95 19.59
N PHE A 274 -0.92 0.53 18.51
CA PHE A 274 -1.19 1.03 17.16
C PHE A 274 -2.59 0.66 16.66
N MET A 275 -3.09 -0.53 16.98
CA MET A 275 -4.48 -0.93 16.68
C MET A 275 -5.49 0.04 17.30
N PHE A 276 -5.33 0.42 18.57
CA PHE A 276 -6.23 1.38 19.22
C PHE A 276 -6.15 2.78 18.60
N ILE A 277 -4.97 3.19 18.12
CA ILE A 277 -4.82 4.46 17.38
C ILE A 277 -5.60 4.39 16.06
N VAL A 278 -5.47 3.31 15.30
CA VAL A 278 -6.21 3.11 14.03
C VAL A 278 -7.73 3.09 14.29
N PHE A 279 -8.18 2.36 15.31
CA PHE A 279 -9.61 2.30 15.67
C PHE A 279 -10.13 3.67 16.13
N GLY A 280 -9.38 4.36 16.98
CA GLY A 280 -9.73 5.69 17.46
C GLY A 280 -9.81 6.70 16.31
N PHE A 281 -8.88 6.63 15.35
CA PHE A 281 -8.92 7.49 14.16
C PHE A 281 -10.14 7.21 13.28
N ILE A 282 -10.45 5.95 12.99
CA ILE A 282 -11.64 5.59 12.19
C ILE A 282 -12.92 6.00 12.92
N LEU A 283 -13.01 5.77 14.23
CA LEU A 283 -14.16 6.21 15.04
C LEU A 283 -14.32 7.73 15.01
N LEU A 284 -13.21 8.48 15.13
CA LEU A 284 -13.22 9.93 15.05
C LEU A 284 -13.73 10.40 13.68
N MET A 285 -13.22 9.83 12.58
CA MET A 285 -13.71 10.11 11.24
C MET A 285 -15.20 9.80 11.11
N SER A 286 -15.64 8.66 11.64
CA SER A 286 -17.04 8.21 11.57
C SER A 286 -17.99 9.04 12.42
N ALA A 287 -17.49 9.72 13.44
CA ALA A 287 -18.29 10.62 14.26
C ALA A 287 -18.32 12.06 13.72
N THR A 288 -17.32 12.47 12.93
CA THR A 288 -17.12 13.88 12.53
C THR A 288 -17.26 14.13 11.03
N VAL A 289 -17.11 13.10 10.20
CA VAL A 289 -17.18 13.19 8.74
C VAL A 289 -18.23 12.20 8.23
N GLN A 290 -19.36 12.75 7.80
CA GLN A 290 -20.47 11.98 7.27
C GLN A 290 -20.08 11.25 5.98
N ILE A 291 -20.44 9.97 5.90
CA ILE A 291 -20.23 9.13 4.72
C ILE A 291 -21.52 8.40 4.36
N ASN A 292 -21.79 8.28 3.07
CA ASN A 292 -22.97 7.63 2.49
C ASN A 292 -24.31 7.99 3.16
N PRO A 293 -24.75 9.26 3.07
CA PRO A 293 -26.02 9.72 3.59
C PRO A 293 -27.19 9.31 2.69
N VAL A 294 -27.51 8.01 2.68
CA VAL A 294 -28.50 7.38 1.76
C VAL A 294 -29.84 8.14 1.69
N TRP A 295 -30.28 8.73 2.80
CA TRP A 295 -31.52 9.50 2.93
C TRP A 295 -31.55 10.83 2.16
N LEU A 296 -30.41 11.30 1.65
CA LEU A 296 -30.33 12.45 0.74
C LEU A 296 -30.52 12.05 -0.73
N TYR A 297 -30.25 10.79 -1.07
CA TYR A 297 -30.35 10.30 -2.45
C TYR A 297 -31.74 9.73 -2.75
N GLY A 298 -32.35 9.07 -1.78
CA GLY A 298 -33.62 8.38 -1.96
C GLY A 298 -33.46 6.93 -2.39
N PRO A 299 -34.57 6.17 -2.38
CA PRO A 299 -34.58 4.79 -2.85
C PRO A 299 -34.24 4.72 -4.34
N TYR A 300 -33.74 3.57 -4.78
CA TYR A 300 -33.48 3.36 -6.19
C TYR A 300 -34.78 3.35 -7.02
N ASP A 301 -34.81 4.18 -8.06
CA ASP A 301 -35.86 4.24 -9.09
C ASP A 301 -35.16 4.27 -10.45
N PRO A 302 -35.38 3.26 -11.33
CA PRO A 302 -34.75 3.21 -12.65
C PRO A 302 -35.06 4.40 -13.57
N SER A 303 -36.07 5.21 -13.25
CA SER A 303 -36.44 6.42 -13.99
C SER A 303 -35.74 7.69 -13.52
N GLN A 304 -34.98 7.63 -12.42
CA GLN A 304 -34.32 8.76 -11.79
C GLN A 304 -32.80 8.59 -11.76
N VAL A 305 -32.08 9.70 -11.62
CA VAL A 305 -30.62 9.72 -11.44
C VAL A 305 -30.20 10.98 -10.68
N THR A 306 -29.10 10.91 -9.94
CA THR A 306 -28.48 12.08 -9.31
C THR A 306 -27.63 12.86 -10.31
N ALA A 307 -27.35 14.14 -10.02
CA ALA A 307 -26.47 14.97 -10.85
C ALA A 307 -25.01 14.46 -10.90
N GLY A 308 -24.60 13.67 -9.91
CA GLY A 308 -23.32 12.96 -9.90
C GLY A 308 -23.51 11.53 -9.45
N VAL A 309 -23.08 10.58 -10.29
CA VAL A 309 -23.04 9.15 -9.98
C VAL A 309 -21.58 8.74 -9.95
N GLN A 310 -21.01 8.71 -8.76
CA GLN A 310 -19.59 8.41 -8.57
C GLN A 310 -19.50 7.22 -7.63
N PRO A 311 -18.78 6.16 -8.00
CA PRO A 311 -18.53 5.06 -7.10
C PRO A 311 -17.50 5.48 -6.05
N ASP A 312 -17.32 4.64 -5.02
CA ASP A 312 -16.20 4.80 -4.11
C ASP A 312 -14.85 4.92 -4.86
N TRP A 313 -13.92 5.66 -4.26
CA TRP A 313 -12.66 6.05 -4.91
C TRP A 313 -11.89 4.87 -5.54
N TYR A 314 -11.96 3.69 -4.93
CA TYR A 314 -11.22 2.51 -5.39
C TYR A 314 -11.81 1.87 -6.66
N ILE A 315 -13.06 2.16 -7.02
CA ILE A 315 -13.69 1.82 -8.31
C ILE A 315 -13.64 2.98 -9.31
N GLY A 316 -13.40 4.22 -8.84
CA GLY A 316 -13.44 5.43 -9.67
C GLY A 316 -12.57 5.39 -10.93
N PHE A 317 -11.49 4.60 -10.95
CA PHE A 317 -10.68 4.42 -12.16
C PHE A 317 -11.41 3.65 -13.29
N LEU A 318 -12.32 2.74 -12.96
CA LEU A 318 -13.13 2.01 -13.95
C LEU A 318 -14.17 2.93 -14.57
N ASP A 319 -14.86 3.71 -13.73
CA ASP A 319 -15.83 4.71 -14.18
C ASP A 319 -15.15 5.80 -15.02
N GLY A 320 -13.99 6.30 -14.58
CA GLY A 320 -13.19 7.22 -15.39
C GLY A 320 -12.73 6.62 -16.71
N GLY A 321 -12.39 5.32 -16.74
CA GLY A 321 -12.13 4.59 -17.97
C GLY A 321 -13.32 4.64 -18.93
N LEU A 322 -14.54 4.39 -18.43
CA LEU A 322 -15.77 4.46 -19.22
C LEU A 322 -16.01 5.88 -19.75
N ARG A 323 -15.83 6.91 -18.91
CA ARG A 323 -16.02 8.32 -19.28
C ARG A 323 -15.02 8.83 -20.32
N LEU A 324 -13.77 8.35 -20.29
CA LEU A 324 -12.74 8.78 -21.24
C LEU A 324 -12.73 7.97 -22.55
N MET A 325 -13.34 6.80 -22.57
CA MET A 325 -13.31 5.91 -23.72
C MET A 325 -14.07 6.52 -24.91
N PRO A 326 -13.46 6.61 -26.11
CA PRO A 326 -14.19 7.01 -27.32
C PRO A 326 -15.33 6.02 -27.66
N PRO A 327 -16.37 6.47 -28.39
CA PRO A 327 -17.51 5.63 -28.77
C PRO A 327 -17.14 4.66 -29.91
N TRP A 328 -16.25 3.71 -29.62
CA TRP A 328 -15.84 2.68 -30.56
C TRP A 328 -16.77 1.47 -30.47
N GLU A 329 -17.26 1.04 -31.62
CA GLU A 329 -18.09 -0.15 -31.77
C GLU A 329 -17.63 -0.93 -33.00
N ILE A 330 -17.68 -2.25 -32.92
CA ILE A 330 -17.39 -3.13 -34.06
C ILE A 330 -18.55 -4.10 -34.22
N SER A 331 -19.03 -4.25 -35.45
CA SER A 331 -20.01 -5.28 -35.80
C SER A 331 -19.30 -6.48 -36.42
N ILE A 332 -19.46 -7.67 -35.83
CA ILE A 332 -18.87 -8.92 -36.31
C ILE A 332 -20.00 -9.95 -36.43
N PHE A 333 -20.18 -10.55 -37.61
CA PHE A 333 -21.21 -11.56 -37.89
C PHE A 333 -22.65 -11.13 -37.51
N GLY A 334 -22.96 -9.84 -37.62
CA GLY A 334 -24.27 -9.29 -37.26
C GLY A 334 -24.45 -9.00 -35.75
N TYR A 335 -23.42 -9.23 -34.93
CA TYR A 335 -23.41 -8.88 -33.52
C TYR A 335 -22.59 -7.59 -33.30
N ASN A 336 -23.17 -6.65 -32.57
CA ASN A 336 -22.48 -5.41 -32.19
C ASN A 336 -21.72 -5.61 -30.88
N ILE A 337 -20.42 -5.30 -30.90
CA ILE A 337 -19.55 -5.35 -29.73
C ILE A 337 -19.24 -3.90 -29.32
N PRO A 338 -19.77 -3.43 -28.19
CA PRO A 338 -19.51 -2.07 -27.70
C PRO A 338 -18.12 -2.01 -27.05
N LEU A 339 -17.09 -1.75 -27.85
CA LEU A 339 -15.72 -1.60 -27.34
C LEU A 339 -15.58 -0.44 -26.36
N SER A 340 -16.41 0.59 -26.51
CA SER A 340 -16.55 1.71 -25.59
C SER A 340 -16.84 1.28 -24.14
N VAL A 341 -17.52 0.16 -23.94
CA VAL A 341 -17.82 -0.41 -22.61
C VAL A 341 -16.87 -1.56 -22.29
N LEU A 342 -16.64 -2.48 -23.24
CA LEU A 342 -15.84 -3.69 -23.02
C LEU A 342 -14.39 -3.38 -22.64
N ILE A 343 -13.78 -2.37 -23.28
CA ILE A 343 -12.39 -2.00 -23.00
C ILE A 343 -12.22 -1.52 -21.56
N PRO A 344 -12.89 -0.46 -21.11
CA PRO A 344 -12.73 0.04 -19.74
C PRO A 344 -13.28 -0.90 -18.67
N ALA A 345 -14.42 -1.58 -18.90
CA ALA A 345 -15.05 -2.42 -17.89
C ALA A 345 -14.32 -3.75 -17.66
N MET A 346 -13.75 -4.36 -18.70
CA MET A 346 -13.18 -5.72 -18.63
C MET A 346 -11.70 -5.78 -19.01
N ILE A 347 -11.34 -5.20 -20.16
CA ILE A 347 -9.98 -5.34 -20.69
C ILE A 347 -8.98 -4.54 -19.85
N LEU A 348 -9.30 -3.29 -19.50
CA LEU A 348 -8.46 -2.42 -18.70
C LEU A 348 -8.09 -3.02 -17.34
N PRO A 349 -9.04 -3.39 -16.46
CA PRO A 349 -8.70 -4.06 -15.21
C PRO A 349 -7.99 -5.39 -15.44
N GLY A 350 -8.41 -6.19 -16.43
CA GLY A 350 -7.75 -7.45 -16.76
C GLY A 350 -6.27 -7.29 -17.13
N VAL A 351 -5.94 -6.28 -17.93
CA VAL A 351 -4.56 -5.95 -18.32
C VAL A 351 -3.76 -5.47 -17.11
N ILE A 352 -4.30 -4.53 -16.31
CA ILE A 352 -3.63 -4.02 -15.11
C ILE A 352 -3.32 -5.16 -14.14
N LEU A 353 -4.32 -5.97 -13.80
CA LEU A 353 -4.17 -7.08 -12.86
C LEU A 353 -3.19 -8.13 -13.38
N THR A 354 -3.26 -8.46 -14.67
CA THR A 354 -2.32 -9.41 -15.27
C THR A 354 -0.89 -8.88 -15.20
N LEU A 355 -0.65 -7.62 -15.58
CA LEU A 355 0.68 -7.02 -15.56
C LEU A 355 1.24 -6.94 -14.13
N LEU A 356 0.43 -6.54 -13.15
CA LEU A 356 0.82 -6.54 -11.73
C LEU A 356 1.11 -7.95 -11.23
N ALA A 357 0.26 -8.93 -11.56
CA ALA A 357 0.45 -10.33 -11.17
C ALA A 357 1.78 -10.86 -11.70
N VAL A 358 2.08 -10.67 -12.99
CA VAL A 358 3.30 -11.23 -13.59
C VAL A 358 4.56 -10.40 -13.37
N TYR A 359 4.45 -9.20 -12.80
CA TYR A 359 5.57 -8.25 -12.64
C TYR A 359 6.83 -8.85 -11.96
N PRO A 360 6.73 -9.61 -10.85
CA PRO A 360 7.90 -10.23 -10.21
C PRO A 360 8.74 -11.07 -11.18
N TRP A 361 8.07 -11.84 -12.05
CA TRP A 361 8.73 -12.70 -13.03
C TRP A 361 9.23 -11.93 -14.25
N ILE A 362 8.56 -10.83 -14.63
CA ILE A 362 9.07 -9.91 -15.66
C ILE A 362 10.39 -9.32 -15.18
N GLU A 363 10.42 -8.72 -13.98
CA GLU A 363 11.64 -8.12 -13.43
C GLU A 363 12.73 -9.17 -13.24
N GLN A 364 12.43 -10.32 -12.64
CA GLN A 364 13.38 -11.43 -12.48
C GLN A 364 13.97 -11.89 -13.82
N LYS A 365 13.19 -11.91 -14.92
CA LYS A 365 13.67 -12.30 -16.24
C LYS A 365 14.59 -11.24 -16.85
N VAL A 366 14.23 -9.97 -16.68
CA VAL A 366 14.99 -8.81 -17.17
C VAL A 366 16.33 -8.68 -16.44
N THR A 367 16.31 -8.62 -15.11
CA THR A 367 17.51 -8.51 -14.28
C THR A 367 18.29 -9.82 -14.25
N GLY A 368 17.57 -10.93 -14.37
CA GLY A 368 18.12 -12.27 -14.25
C GLY A 368 18.54 -12.68 -12.86
N ASP A 369 18.11 -11.93 -11.85
CA ASP A 369 18.42 -12.20 -10.46
C ASP A 369 17.46 -13.26 -9.88
N LYS A 370 17.98 -14.45 -9.63
CA LYS A 370 17.25 -15.60 -9.06
C LYS A 370 17.63 -15.92 -7.62
N ARG A 371 18.42 -15.04 -6.99
CA ARG A 371 18.85 -15.20 -5.59
C ARG A 371 17.71 -14.88 -4.65
N GLU A 372 17.85 -15.29 -3.40
CA GLU A 372 16.90 -14.94 -2.34
C GLU A 372 17.23 -13.54 -1.80
N HIS A 373 16.20 -12.72 -1.63
CA HIS A 373 16.27 -11.34 -1.17
C HIS A 373 15.43 -11.17 0.10
N HIS A 374 16.10 -10.80 1.18
CA HIS A 374 15.56 -10.43 2.48
C HIS A 374 15.89 -8.97 2.83
N ILE A 375 16.85 -8.35 2.14
CA ILE A 375 17.10 -6.91 2.16
C ILE A 375 16.25 -6.19 1.10
N LEU A 376 15.65 -5.07 1.51
CA LEU A 376 14.85 -4.21 0.65
C LEU A 376 15.71 -3.30 -0.22
N ASP A 377 15.26 -3.03 -1.44
CA ASP A 377 15.85 -1.96 -2.23
C ASP A 377 15.31 -0.61 -1.75
N ARG A 378 16.18 0.39 -1.65
CA ARG A 378 15.75 1.79 -1.62
C ARG A 378 15.13 2.13 -2.98
N PRO A 379 13.93 2.72 -3.05
CA PRO A 379 13.26 2.98 -4.34
C PRO A 379 14.15 3.74 -5.33
N ARG A 380 14.90 4.73 -4.85
CA ARG A 380 15.88 5.47 -5.67
C ARG A 380 16.99 4.61 -6.28
N ASN A 381 17.31 3.45 -5.71
CA ASN A 381 18.34 2.52 -6.21
C ASN A 381 17.82 1.63 -7.35
N MET A 382 16.51 1.63 -7.61
CA MET A 382 15.90 0.96 -8.76
C MET A 382 15.10 1.97 -9.61
N PRO A 383 15.76 2.93 -10.29
CA PRO A 383 15.11 4.06 -10.95
C PRO A 383 14.01 3.64 -11.92
N VAL A 384 14.24 2.59 -12.72
CA VAL A 384 13.24 2.12 -13.69
C VAL A 384 12.02 1.52 -13.02
N ARG A 385 12.18 0.64 -12.02
CA ARG A 385 11.03 0.10 -11.28
C ARG A 385 10.24 1.23 -10.63
N THR A 386 10.91 2.16 -9.96
CA THR A 386 10.23 3.29 -9.32
C THR A 386 9.53 4.18 -10.32
N SER A 387 10.14 4.42 -11.48
CA SER A 387 9.52 5.21 -12.56
C SER A 387 8.31 4.52 -13.17
N LEU A 388 8.33 3.20 -13.35
CA LEU A 388 7.16 2.42 -13.79
C LEU A 388 6.02 2.50 -12.78
N GLY A 389 6.35 2.38 -11.48
CA GLY A 389 5.35 2.50 -10.41
C GLY A 389 4.72 3.89 -10.35
N VAL A 390 5.51 4.96 -10.47
CA VAL A 390 4.98 6.34 -10.50
C VAL A 390 4.18 6.61 -11.77
N ALA A 391 4.62 6.11 -12.93
CA ALA A 391 3.84 6.21 -14.17
C ALA A 391 2.47 5.52 -14.03
N PHE A 392 2.43 4.34 -13.40
CA PHE A 392 1.18 3.64 -13.09
C PHE A 392 0.30 4.41 -12.10
N ILE A 393 0.87 5.01 -11.05
CA ILE A 393 0.12 5.86 -10.11
C ILE A 393 -0.50 7.05 -10.84
N VAL A 394 0.27 7.73 -11.69
CA VAL A 394 -0.24 8.86 -12.49
C VAL A 394 -1.35 8.42 -13.44
N PHE A 395 -1.17 7.27 -14.12
CA PHE A 395 -2.21 6.68 -14.96
C PHE A 395 -3.50 6.39 -14.16
N TYR A 396 -3.38 5.76 -12.99
CA TYR A 396 -4.50 5.47 -12.11
C TYR A 396 -5.19 6.75 -11.60
N ILE A 397 -4.42 7.76 -11.18
CA ILE A 397 -4.95 9.04 -10.68
C ILE A 397 -5.69 9.78 -11.79
N VAL A 398 -5.19 9.80 -13.02
CA VAL A 398 -5.90 10.44 -14.14
C VAL A 398 -7.24 9.75 -14.40
N LEU A 399 -7.29 8.42 -14.37
CA LEU A 399 -8.55 7.67 -14.45
C LEU A 399 -9.47 7.99 -13.27
N TRP A 400 -8.94 8.03 -12.05
CA TRP A 400 -9.72 8.35 -10.86
C TRP A 400 -10.33 9.77 -10.92
N ILE A 401 -9.54 10.77 -11.33
CA ILE A 401 -10.01 12.15 -11.57
C ILE A 401 -11.10 12.15 -12.65
N ALA A 402 -10.93 11.34 -13.70
CA ALA A 402 -11.94 11.23 -14.75
C ALA A 402 -13.27 10.66 -14.27
N GLY A 403 -13.26 9.74 -13.29
CA GLY A 403 -14.47 9.23 -12.64
C GLY A 403 -15.29 10.31 -11.93
N GLY A 404 -14.68 11.45 -11.58
CA GLY A 404 -15.35 12.62 -11.01
C GLY A 404 -15.32 13.85 -11.91
N ASN A 405 -15.24 13.69 -13.24
CA ASN A 405 -15.06 14.82 -14.17
C ASN A 405 -16.20 15.87 -14.09
N ASP A 406 -17.41 15.46 -13.73
CA ASP A 406 -18.60 16.29 -13.50
C ASP A 406 -18.43 17.18 -12.24
N PHE A 407 -17.89 16.62 -11.17
CA PHE A 407 -17.52 17.36 -9.97
C PHE A 407 -16.46 18.43 -10.27
N PHE A 408 -15.38 18.06 -10.97
CA PHE A 408 -14.35 19.02 -11.35
C PHE A 408 -14.87 20.09 -12.31
N ALA A 409 -15.72 19.72 -13.27
CA ALA A 409 -16.38 20.68 -14.16
C ALA A 409 -17.22 21.69 -13.39
N THR A 410 -17.96 21.23 -12.37
CA THR A 410 -18.81 22.09 -11.53
C THR A 410 -17.99 23.00 -10.64
N VAL A 411 -16.99 22.47 -9.93
CA VAL A 411 -16.16 23.23 -8.98
C VAL A 411 -15.26 24.25 -9.68
N LEU A 412 -14.72 23.89 -10.85
CA LEU A 412 -13.84 24.78 -11.62
C LEU A 412 -14.60 25.70 -12.58
N GLU A 413 -15.93 25.53 -12.69
CA GLU A 413 -16.79 26.24 -13.65
C GLU A 413 -16.30 26.12 -15.11
N ILE A 414 -15.80 24.93 -15.48
CA ILE A 414 -15.30 24.62 -16.83
C ILE A 414 -16.24 23.62 -17.49
N PRO A 415 -16.56 23.75 -18.80
CA PRO A 415 -17.41 22.77 -19.47
C PRO A 415 -16.82 21.36 -19.41
N VAL A 416 -17.65 20.37 -19.06
CA VAL A 416 -17.24 18.96 -18.89
C VAL A 416 -16.51 18.38 -20.11
N ASN A 417 -16.88 18.83 -21.32
CA ASN A 417 -16.20 18.43 -22.56
C ASN A 417 -14.72 18.80 -22.57
N TRP A 418 -14.34 19.99 -22.09
CA TRP A 418 -12.95 20.40 -21.99
C TRP A 418 -12.19 19.58 -20.96
N VAL A 419 -12.81 19.31 -19.81
CA VAL A 419 -12.25 18.45 -18.76
C VAL A 419 -11.97 17.04 -19.31
N SER A 420 -12.96 16.41 -19.95
CA SER A 420 -12.80 15.07 -20.54
C SER A 420 -11.73 15.02 -21.62
N ARG A 421 -11.67 16.02 -22.53
CA ARG A 421 -10.63 16.07 -23.57
C ARG A 421 -9.24 16.23 -22.95
N PHE A 422 -9.09 17.12 -21.98
CA PHE A 422 -7.82 17.29 -21.26
C PHE A 422 -7.37 15.99 -20.59
N LEU A 423 -8.30 15.27 -19.94
CA LEU A 423 -8.00 14.00 -19.28
C LEU A 423 -7.67 12.88 -20.28
N GLN A 424 -8.30 12.83 -21.45
CA GLN A 424 -7.93 11.91 -22.54
C GLN A 424 -6.48 12.10 -22.99
N PHE A 425 -6.06 13.35 -23.23
CA PHE A 425 -4.66 13.65 -23.57
C PHE A 425 -3.71 13.34 -22.41
N SER A 426 -4.11 13.71 -21.19
CA SER A 426 -3.32 13.47 -19.97
C SER A 426 -3.08 11.99 -19.72
N LEU A 427 -4.08 11.13 -19.98
CA LEU A 427 -3.99 9.69 -19.77
C LEU A 427 -2.85 9.05 -20.58
N ILE A 428 -2.59 9.57 -21.79
CA ILE A 428 -1.54 9.07 -22.69
C ILE A 428 -0.19 9.75 -22.41
N LEU A 429 -0.20 11.07 -22.19
CA LEU A 429 1.02 11.87 -22.12
C LEU A 429 1.66 11.90 -20.73
N MET A 430 0.86 11.96 -19.65
CA MET A 430 1.38 12.13 -18.30
C MET A 430 2.15 10.91 -17.76
N PRO A 431 1.76 9.64 -18.01
CA PRO A 431 2.52 8.51 -17.50
C PRO A 431 3.96 8.42 -18.06
N PRO A 432 4.23 8.59 -19.38
CA PRO A 432 5.59 8.65 -19.90
C PRO A 432 6.41 9.85 -19.36
N ILE A 433 5.78 11.02 -19.18
CA ILE A 433 6.43 12.18 -18.57
C ILE A 433 6.80 11.87 -17.12
N ALA A 434 5.88 11.32 -16.34
CA ALA A 434 6.09 10.93 -14.95
C ALA A 434 7.19 9.88 -14.82
N PHE A 435 7.25 8.92 -15.73
CA PHE A 435 8.36 7.96 -15.81
C PHE A 435 9.71 8.69 -15.99
N TRP A 436 9.81 9.58 -16.97
CA TRP A 436 11.05 10.28 -17.28
C TRP A 436 11.51 11.17 -16.12
N ILE A 437 10.60 11.99 -15.56
CA ILE A 437 10.88 12.86 -14.41
C ILE A 437 11.34 12.03 -13.22
N THR A 438 10.61 10.97 -12.88
CA THR A 438 10.92 10.11 -11.73
C THR A 438 12.29 9.48 -11.87
N LYS A 439 12.63 8.98 -13.07
CA LYS A 439 13.95 8.40 -13.35
C LYS A 439 15.05 9.42 -13.11
N ARG A 440 14.88 10.65 -13.60
CA ARG A 440 15.84 11.74 -13.39
C ARG A 440 15.99 12.11 -11.92
N ILE A 441 14.90 12.15 -11.16
CA ILE A 441 14.93 12.39 -9.71
C ILE A 441 15.70 11.28 -9.00
N CYS A 442 15.42 10.00 -9.29
CA CYS A 442 16.15 8.88 -8.69
C CYS A 442 17.66 8.97 -8.97
N LEU A 443 18.06 9.26 -10.20
CA LEU A 443 19.47 9.42 -10.58
C LEU A 443 20.11 10.64 -9.89
N GLY A 444 19.39 11.76 -9.79
CA GLY A 444 19.86 12.93 -9.05
C GLY A 444 20.08 12.63 -7.56
N LEU A 445 19.17 11.87 -6.94
CA LEU A 445 19.32 11.41 -5.56
C LEU A 445 20.53 10.48 -5.40
N GLN A 446 20.75 9.54 -6.32
CA GLN A 446 21.93 8.67 -6.28
C GLN A 446 23.24 9.47 -6.40
N ARG A 447 23.31 10.46 -7.30
CA ARG A 447 24.48 11.35 -7.42
C ARG A 447 24.74 12.10 -6.14
N ARG A 448 23.71 12.72 -5.57
CA ARG A 448 23.84 13.44 -4.29
C ARG A 448 24.37 12.54 -3.18
N GLU A 449 23.91 11.29 -3.11
CA GLU A 449 24.39 10.35 -2.10
C GLU A 449 25.83 9.91 -2.34
N ARG A 450 26.21 9.69 -3.60
CA ARG A 450 27.59 9.39 -3.97
C ARG A 450 28.52 10.54 -3.56
N GLU A 451 28.15 11.78 -3.87
CA GLU A 451 28.92 12.98 -3.50
C GLU A 451 29.00 13.13 -1.97
N LYS A 452 27.89 12.93 -1.26
CA LYS A 452 27.85 12.99 0.19
C LYS A 452 28.77 11.96 0.85
N VAL A 453 28.87 10.75 0.27
CA VAL A 453 29.78 9.70 0.76
C VAL A 453 31.25 10.01 0.45
N LEU A 454 31.54 10.63 -0.70
CA LEU A 454 32.91 10.99 -1.08
C LEU A 454 33.44 12.19 -0.30
N HIS A 455 32.66 13.28 -0.26
CA HIS A 455 33.11 14.58 0.24
C HIS A 455 32.66 14.87 1.67
N GLY A 456 31.59 14.22 2.14
CA GLY A 456 30.99 14.49 3.44
C GLY A 456 29.70 15.31 3.35
N ARG A 457 29.20 15.76 4.51
CA ARG A 457 28.06 16.67 4.64
C ARG A 457 28.51 18.11 4.42
N GLU A 458 27.81 18.82 3.54
CA GLU A 458 27.83 20.28 3.40
C GLU A 458 27.56 20.94 4.77
N SER A 459 28.51 21.73 5.29
CA SER A 459 28.35 22.42 6.58
C SER A 459 27.73 23.81 6.45
N GLY A 460 27.66 24.37 5.24
CA GLY A 460 27.30 25.77 4.99
C GLY A 460 28.38 26.77 5.41
N MET A 461 29.53 26.33 5.92
CA MET A 461 30.67 27.19 6.24
C MET A 461 31.61 27.29 5.05
N ILE A 462 31.76 28.51 4.51
CA ILE A 462 32.72 28.82 3.46
C ILE A 462 34.05 29.21 4.09
N VAL A 463 35.12 28.56 3.65
CA VAL A 463 36.50 28.87 4.03
C VAL A 463 37.19 29.53 2.84
N VAL A 464 37.93 30.60 3.11
CA VAL A 464 38.72 31.30 2.11
C VAL A 464 40.18 30.86 2.26
N SER A 465 40.77 30.33 1.20
CA SER A 465 42.19 29.95 1.19
C SER A 465 43.09 31.19 1.20
N PRO A 466 44.37 31.07 1.61
CA PRO A 466 45.34 32.17 1.51
C PRO A 466 45.50 32.74 0.08
N GLU A 467 45.20 31.94 -0.93
CA GLU A 467 45.23 32.29 -2.36
C GLU A 467 43.92 32.95 -2.84
N GLY A 468 42.91 33.04 -1.98
CA GLY A 468 41.61 33.66 -2.26
C GLY A 468 40.55 32.70 -2.82
N GLU A 469 40.77 31.38 -2.77
CA GLU A 469 39.78 30.40 -3.21
C GLU A 469 38.69 30.19 -2.15
N PHE A 470 37.43 30.10 -2.58
CA PHE A 470 36.30 29.81 -1.70
C PHE A 470 35.98 28.32 -1.78
N THR A 471 36.13 27.61 -0.66
CA THR A 471 35.74 26.20 -0.55
C THR A 471 34.71 26.01 0.55
N GLU A 472 33.73 25.13 0.34
CA GLU A 472 32.81 24.74 1.40
C GLU A 472 33.46 23.69 2.28
N ARG A 473 33.51 23.94 3.59
CA ARG A 473 33.97 22.94 4.55
C ARG A 473 32.95 21.80 4.60
N HIS A 474 33.39 20.60 4.27
CA HIS A 474 32.58 19.41 4.45
C HIS A 474 32.88 18.75 5.79
N GLU A 475 31.84 18.30 6.48
CA GLU A 475 31.95 17.50 7.70
C GLU A 475 31.92 16.02 7.34
N PRO A 476 32.84 15.18 7.86
CA PRO A 476 32.83 13.75 7.56
C PRO A 476 31.52 13.11 8.03
N LEU A 477 31.02 12.15 7.25
CA LEU A 477 29.84 11.39 7.65
C LEU A 477 30.16 10.46 8.81
N ASP A 478 29.16 10.25 9.66
CA ASP A 478 29.21 9.14 10.61
C ASP A 478 29.36 7.81 9.84
N PRO A 479 30.26 6.90 10.27
CA PRO A 479 30.51 5.65 9.56
C PRO A 479 29.27 4.78 9.36
N HIS A 480 28.29 4.84 10.26
CA HIS A 480 27.03 4.10 10.11
C HIS A 480 26.17 4.70 9.00
N GLU A 481 26.07 6.03 8.93
CA GLU A 481 25.35 6.74 7.86
C GLU A 481 26.00 6.48 6.49
N ALA A 482 27.33 6.57 6.41
CA ALA A 482 28.06 6.26 5.19
C ALA A 482 27.81 4.81 4.72
N TYR A 483 27.86 3.85 5.66
CA TYR A 483 27.54 2.45 5.36
C TYR A 483 26.13 2.28 4.82
N GLU A 484 25.13 2.91 5.43
CA GLU A 484 23.74 2.83 4.96
C GLU A 484 23.53 3.34 3.53
N LEU A 485 24.29 4.36 3.12
CA LEU A 485 24.21 4.91 1.76
C LEU A 485 24.81 3.95 0.72
N VAL A 486 25.87 3.22 1.06
CA VAL A 486 26.54 2.27 0.16
C VAL A 486 26.10 0.82 0.33
N ALA A 487 25.22 0.54 1.30
CA ALA A 487 24.66 -0.78 1.63
C ALA A 487 23.60 -1.23 0.63
N HIS A 488 23.94 -1.18 -0.66
CA HIS A 488 23.17 -1.79 -1.74
C HIS A 488 24.10 -2.49 -2.72
N GLU A 489 23.54 -3.43 -3.47
CA GLU A 489 24.27 -4.13 -4.52
C GLU A 489 24.50 -3.21 -5.72
N ARG A 490 25.60 -3.47 -6.45
CA ARG A 490 25.89 -2.83 -7.72
C ARG A 490 25.16 -3.60 -8.82
N PRO A 491 24.19 -3.01 -9.53
CA PRO A 491 23.56 -3.68 -10.65
C PRO A 491 24.57 -3.85 -11.79
N VAL A 492 24.66 -5.06 -12.34
CA VAL A 492 25.55 -5.34 -13.49
C VAL A 492 24.70 -5.38 -14.76
N VAL A 493 25.06 -4.55 -15.74
CA VAL A 493 24.45 -4.59 -17.07
C VAL A 493 24.87 -5.90 -17.75
N ARG A 494 23.88 -6.67 -18.21
CA ARG A 494 24.15 -7.93 -18.91
C ARG A 494 24.51 -7.66 -20.37
N GLU A 495 25.67 -8.17 -20.77
CA GLU A 495 26.05 -8.25 -22.17
C GLU A 495 25.38 -9.43 -22.88
N PRO A 496 25.10 -9.32 -24.20
CA PRO A 496 24.58 -10.44 -24.97
C PRO A 496 25.60 -11.57 -25.03
N GLU A 497 25.12 -12.81 -24.96
CA GLU A 497 25.95 -13.99 -25.24
C GLU A 497 26.51 -13.91 -26.66
N PRO A 498 27.69 -14.48 -26.93
CA PRO A 498 28.25 -14.53 -28.28
C PRO A 498 27.27 -15.17 -29.28
N ALA A 499 27.27 -14.64 -30.51
CA ALA A 499 26.43 -15.16 -31.60
C ALA A 499 26.85 -16.56 -32.05
N THR A 500 28.14 -16.86 -31.90
CA THR A 500 28.77 -18.15 -32.19
C THR A 500 29.61 -18.58 -31.00
N ASP A 501 29.68 -19.88 -30.74
CA ASP A 501 30.63 -20.44 -29.79
C ASP A 501 32.08 -20.36 -30.34
N PRO A 502 33.11 -20.71 -29.54
CA PRO A 502 34.50 -20.71 -30.01
C PRO A 502 34.77 -21.64 -31.21
N ASN A 503 33.86 -22.57 -31.50
CA ASN A 503 33.95 -23.53 -32.62
C ASN A 503 33.11 -23.08 -33.84
N GLY A 504 32.53 -21.87 -33.82
CA GLY A 504 31.73 -21.33 -34.91
C GLY A 504 30.28 -21.83 -34.96
N VAL A 505 29.80 -22.57 -33.96
CA VAL A 505 28.42 -23.05 -33.89
C VAL A 505 27.49 -21.90 -33.49
N PRO A 506 26.44 -21.59 -34.28
CA PRO A 506 25.48 -20.53 -33.94
C PRO A 506 24.76 -20.81 -32.62
N ASN A 507 24.72 -19.83 -31.73
CA ASN A 507 23.98 -19.93 -30.46
C ASN A 507 22.46 -19.81 -30.74
N PRO A 508 21.66 -20.87 -30.54
CA PRO A 508 20.22 -20.83 -30.80
C PRO A 508 19.48 -19.83 -29.88
N ASN A 509 20.09 -19.49 -28.75
CA ASN A 509 19.54 -18.54 -27.78
C ASN A 509 20.02 -17.09 -27.99
N TYR A 510 20.84 -16.80 -29.00
CA TYR A 510 21.42 -15.48 -29.22
C TYR A 510 20.37 -14.37 -29.26
N LYS A 511 19.28 -14.54 -30.04
CA LYS A 511 18.19 -13.56 -30.12
C LYS A 511 17.52 -13.29 -28.77
N LYS A 512 17.37 -14.33 -27.94
CA LYS A 512 16.80 -14.22 -26.59
C LYS A 512 17.77 -13.51 -25.65
N SER A 513 19.06 -13.81 -25.75
CA SER A 513 20.13 -13.15 -25.00
C SER A 513 20.22 -11.66 -25.36
N LEU A 514 20.17 -11.31 -26.65
CA LEU A 514 20.16 -9.93 -27.14
C LEU A 514 18.98 -9.12 -26.60
N ARG A 515 17.76 -9.68 -26.62
CA ARG A 515 16.58 -9.03 -26.04
C ARG A 515 16.75 -8.78 -24.54
N ARG A 516 17.33 -9.75 -23.83
CA ARG A 516 17.58 -9.64 -22.39
C ARG A 516 18.64 -8.59 -22.07
N ALA A 517 19.73 -8.53 -22.84
CA ALA A 517 20.77 -7.51 -22.71
C ALA A 517 20.19 -6.11 -22.92
N ARG A 518 19.36 -5.91 -23.97
CA ARG A 518 18.66 -4.62 -24.19
C ARG A 518 17.76 -4.20 -23.02
N LEU A 519 17.00 -5.14 -22.46
CA LEU A 519 16.14 -4.87 -21.31
C LEU A 519 16.95 -4.60 -20.04
N SER A 520 18.05 -5.33 -19.81
CA SER A 520 18.98 -5.08 -18.71
C SER A 520 19.62 -3.71 -18.84
N HIS A 521 20.00 -3.31 -20.05
CA HIS A 521 20.53 -1.98 -20.35
C HIS A 521 19.49 -0.91 -20.05
N PHE A 522 18.22 -1.10 -20.46
CA PHE A 522 17.14 -0.18 -20.11
C PHE A 522 16.98 0.02 -18.60
N TYR A 523 17.08 -1.07 -17.81
CA TYR A 523 16.97 -1.04 -16.35
C TYR A 523 18.16 -0.39 -15.65
N PHE A 524 19.39 -0.67 -16.09
CA PHE A 524 20.59 -0.43 -15.29
C PHE A 524 21.65 0.47 -15.92
N ALA A 525 21.60 0.78 -17.22
CA ALA A 525 22.68 1.52 -17.88
C ALA A 525 22.92 2.93 -17.32
N ASP A 526 21.87 3.58 -16.82
CA ASP A 526 21.97 4.94 -16.29
C ASP A 526 22.23 4.97 -14.77
N VAL A 527 22.24 3.83 -14.09
CA VAL A 527 22.38 3.76 -12.62
C VAL A 527 23.77 4.23 -12.21
N ILE A 528 23.82 5.10 -11.20
CA ILE A 528 25.07 5.66 -10.69
C ILE A 528 25.73 4.62 -9.78
N ASP A 529 26.99 4.32 -10.06
CA ASP A 529 27.79 3.41 -9.25
C ASP A 529 28.16 4.04 -7.90
N LYS A 530 28.18 3.20 -6.87
CA LYS A 530 28.66 3.60 -5.54
C LYS A 530 30.17 3.90 -5.57
N PRO A 531 30.67 4.76 -4.66
CA PRO A 531 32.09 5.03 -4.54
C PRO A 531 32.91 3.74 -4.38
N THR A 532 34.01 3.65 -5.13
CA THR A 532 34.99 2.58 -4.96
C THR A 532 35.88 2.85 -3.76
N ARG A 533 36.52 1.80 -3.23
CA ARG A 533 37.46 1.95 -2.11
C ARG A 533 38.61 2.88 -2.48
N ASP A 534 39.17 2.74 -3.67
CA ASP A 534 40.26 3.59 -4.17
C ASP A 534 39.83 5.06 -4.29
N GLU A 535 38.59 5.34 -4.69
CA GLU A 535 38.05 6.71 -4.72
C GLU A 535 37.92 7.30 -3.32
N LEU A 536 37.43 6.51 -2.35
CA LEU A 536 37.34 6.95 -0.95
C LEU A 536 38.73 7.23 -0.35
N GLU A 537 39.70 6.35 -0.59
CA GLU A 537 41.08 6.52 -0.11
C GLU A 537 41.73 7.78 -0.73
N ARG A 538 41.53 8.05 -2.03
CA ARG A 538 42.05 9.26 -2.69
C ARG A 538 41.46 10.55 -2.12
N VAL A 539 40.16 10.59 -1.85
CA VAL A 539 39.52 11.80 -1.30
C VAL A 539 39.94 12.02 0.15
N HIS A 540 40.12 10.96 0.94
CA HIS A 540 40.66 11.08 2.29
C HIS A 540 42.08 11.65 2.29
N HIS A 541 42.96 11.20 1.39
CA HIS A 541 44.32 11.73 1.27
C HIS A 541 44.36 13.20 0.84
N HIS A 542 43.48 13.63 -0.09
CA HIS A 542 43.40 15.04 -0.49
C HIS A 542 42.87 15.97 0.62
N HIS A 543 41.95 15.50 1.47
CA HIS A 543 41.50 16.30 2.62
C HIS A 543 42.56 16.43 3.72
N GLU A 544 43.42 15.41 3.92
CA GLU A 544 44.53 15.49 4.86
C GLU A 544 45.62 16.48 4.41
N GLU A 545 45.85 16.64 3.10
CA GLU A 545 46.82 17.63 2.57
C GLU A 545 46.33 19.09 2.71
N ILE A 546 45.02 19.34 2.74
CA ILE A 546 44.43 20.69 2.81
C ILE A 546 44.12 21.10 4.26
N ALA A 547 44.05 20.17 5.21
CA ALA A 547 43.89 20.48 6.61
C ALA A 547 45.21 21.06 7.17
N PRO A 548 45.25 22.32 7.68
CA PRO A 548 46.43 22.80 8.38
C PRO A 548 46.62 21.93 9.62
N SER A 549 47.83 21.39 9.78
CA SER A 549 48.25 20.61 10.93
C SER A 549 48.02 21.41 12.22
N SER A 550 46.88 21.22 12.88
CA SER A 550 46.63 21.76 14.22
C SER A 550 47.30 20.88 15.27
N ASN A 551 48.63 20.76 15.20
CA ASN A 551 49.46 20.39 16.34
C ASN A 551 49.98 21.70 16.94
N GLY A 552 49.11 22.41 17.66
CA GLY A 552 49.43 23.59 18.45
C GLY A 552 49.44 23.21 19.93
N GLU A 553 50.65 23.23 20.49
CA GLU A 553 51.06 23.06 21.88
C GLU A 553 50.01 23.38 22.97
N THR A 554 49.82 22.43 23.89
CA THR A 554 49.25 22.66 25.21
C THR A 554 50.20 23.53 26.04
N PRO A 555 49.81 24.72 26.54
CA PRO A 555 50.65 25.45 27.48
C PRO A 555 50.53 24.81 28.86
N GLN A 556 51.68 24.38 29.41
CA GLN A 556 51.84 24.04 30.82
C GLN A 556 51.53 25.27 31.67
N HIS A 557 50.49 25.20 32.51
CA HIS A 557 50.30 26.17 33.59
C HIS A 557 51.30 25.87 34.71
N GLY A 558 52.36 26.68 34.77
CA GLY A 558 53.20 26.84 35.95
C GLY A 558 52.46 27.65 37.01
N ALA A 559 52.43 27.12 38.23
CA ALA A 559 51.93 27.78 39.42
C ALA A 559 53.04 28.64 40.06
N SER A 560 52.73 29.88 40.39
CA SER A 560 53.36 30.64 41.48
C SER A 560 52.50 31.85 41.83
N ASP A 561 52.05 31.89 43.09
CA ASP A 561 51.81 33.02 44.03
C ASP A 561 51.68 34.43 43.43
N ASP A 562 50.76 35.31 43.84
CA ASP A 562 50.61 35.83 45.20
C ASP A 562 49.54 36.96 45.21
N GLN A 563 48.92 37.16 46.38
CA GLN A 563 48.32 38.39 46.93
C GLN A 563 47.34 39.29 46.13
N GLY A 564 46.10 39.35 46.66
CA GLY A 564 45.67 40.53 47.42
C GLY A 564 44.68 41.52 46.79
N GLY A 565 43.52 41.68 47.45
CA GLY A 565 42.76 42.95 47.51
C GLY A 565 41.43 42.97 46.75
N GLN A 566 40.29 42.67 47.39
CA GLN A 566 39.40 43.59 48.14
C GLN A 566 38.46 44.49 47.30
N HIS A 567 37.19 44.40 47.70
CA HIS A 567 36.11 45.40 47.67
C HIS A 567 35.16 45.53 46.47
N HIS A 568 33.90 45.23 46.82
CA HIS A 568 32.58 45.50 46.23
C HIS A 568 32.00 44.54 45.19
#